data_AF-A0A938LCU0-F1
#
_entry.id   AF-A0A938LCU0-F1
#
_cell.length_a   1.000
_cell.length_b   1.000
_cell.length_c   1.000
_cell.angle_alpha   90.00
_cell.angle_beta   90.00
_cell.angle_gamma   90.00
#
_symmetry.space_group_name_H-M   'P 1'
#
loop_
_entity.id
_entity.type
_entity.pdbx_description
1 polymer ?
#
loop_
_entity_poly.entity_id
_entity_poly.type
_entity_poly.pdbx_seq_one_letter_code
_entity_poly.pdbx_strand_id
1 'polypeptide(L)'
;MNCIRLQGPLDRYTIDSNLWIDLLDWAQDNGWEPKHPRELYDDSLHHLTVSDEDAANLADALEFIAGDLVLHELSQVSDCFMRDLVDSLLKLTIFFQQGGFQIASPMAAAG
;
A
#
# COMPACT_ATOMS: atom_id res chain seq x y z
N MET A 1 6.72 -4.11 16.99
CA MET A 1 6.31 -3.48 15.73
C MET A 1 6.59 -4.50 14.65
N ASN A 2 5.53 -5.12 14.15
CA ASN A 2 5.64 -5.99 12.98
C ASN A 2 5.56 -5.06 11.79
N CYS A 3 6.62 -5.01 10.99
CA CYS A 3 6.61 -4.23 9.76
C CYS A 3 6.66 -5.23 8.61
N ILE A 4 6.27 -4.80 7.42
CA ILE A 4 6.57 -5.51 6.18
C ILE A 4 7.45 -4.64 5.30
N ARG A 5 8.16 -5.30 4.39
CA ARG A 5 8.95 -4.63 3.37
C ARG A 5 8.34 -4.90 2.01
N LEU A 6 7.96 -3.84 1.32
CA LEU A 6 7.56 -3.86 -0.08
C LEU A 6 8.80 -3.63 -0.93
N GLN A 7 9.17 -4.58 -1.77
CA GLN A 7 10.35 -4.50 -2.60
C GLN A 7 9.95 -4.45 -4.07
N GLY A 8 10.05 -3.25 -4.65
CA GLY A 8 9.81 -3.01 -6.06
C GLY A 8 11.10 -3.16 -6.88
N PRO A 9 11.04 -2.87 -8.19
CA PRO A 9 12.18 -2.99 -9.09
C PRO A 9 13.23 -1.89 -8.86
N LEU A 10 12.80 -0.69 -8.49
CA LEU A 10 13.67 0.49 -8.33
C LEU A 10 13.83 0.91 -6.87
N ASP A 11 12.78 0.70 -6.06
CA ASP A 11 12.71 1.19 -4.69
C ASP A 11 12.27 0.12 -3.69
N ARG A 12 12.38 0.47 -2.40
CA ARG A 12 11.91 -0.35 -1.28
C ARG A 12 11.18 0.51 -0.29
N TYR A 13 10.05 0.02 0.19
CA TYR A 13 9.25 0.69 1.21
C TYR A 13 9.10 -0.21 2.44
N THR A 14 9.08 0.39 3.63
CA THR A 14 8.80 -0.34 4.89
C THR A 14 7.58 0.29 5.52
N ILE A 15 6.60 -0.53 5.85
CA ILE A 15 5.31 -0.10 6.39
C ILE A 15 4.93 -0.98 7.59
N ASP A 16 4.23 -0.41 8.57
CA ASP A 16 3.69 -1.19 9.69
C ASP A 16 2.68 -2.21 9.16
N SER A 17 2.73 -3.44 9.66
CA SER A 17 1.86 -4.53 9.18
C SER A 17 0.38 -4.23 9.42
N ASN A 18 0.00 -3.58 10.51
CA ASN A 18 -1.41 -3.26 10.76
C ASN A 18 -1.89 -2.20 9.79
N LEU A 19 -1.08 -1.15 9.59
CA LEU A 19 -1.40 -0.12 8.61
C LEU A 19 -1.51 -0.71 7.20
N TRP A 20 -0.65 -1.67 6.85
CA TRP A 20 -0.74 -2.35 5.56
C TRP A 20 -2.06 -3.11 5.39
N ILE A 21 -2.42 -3.91 6.39
CA ILE A 21 -3.70 -4.65 6.42
C ILE A 21 -4.87 -3.67 6.25
N ASP A 22 -4.89 -2.58 7.03
CA ASP A 22 -5.95 -1.56 6.95
C ASP A 22 -6.01 -0.92 5.54
N LEU A 23 -4.86 -0.66 4.92
CA LEU A 23 -4.80 -0.13 3.55
C LEU A 23 -5.32 -1.12 2.50
N LEU A 24 -5.05 -2.41 2.66
CA LEU A 24 -5.56 -3.45 1.76
C LEU A 24 -7.09 -3.58 1.87
N ASP A 25 -7.63 -3.54 3.08
CA ASP A 25 -9.09 -3.53 3.29
C ASP A 25 -9.71 -2.30 2.63
N TRP A 26 -9.11 -1.14 2.84
CA TRP A 26 -9.62 0.09 2.25
C TRP A 26 -9.55 0.07 0.72
N ALA A 27 -8.45 -0.43 0.15
CA ALA A 27 -8.30 -0.60 -1.28
C ALA A 27 -9.38 -1.52 -1.84
N GLN A 28 -9.67 -2.65 -1.17
CA GLN A 28 -10.68 -3.60 -1.61
C GLN A 28 -12.10 -3.00 -1.58
N ASP A 29 -12.41 -2.22 -0.55
CA ASP A 29 -13.68 -1.47 -0.47
C ASP A 29 -13.81 -0.40 -1.56
N ASN A 30 -12.69 0.04 -2.15
CA ASN A 30 -12.64 1.08 -3.20
C ASN A 30 -12.30 0.53 -4.59
N GLY A 31 -12.48 -0.78 -4.81
CA GLY A 31 -12.41 -1.39 -6.15
C GLY A 31 -11.07 -2.00 -6.52
N TRP A 32 -10.18 -2.22 -5.56
CA TRP A 32 -9.06 -3.14 -5.76
C TRP A 32 -9.59 -4.58 -5.89
N GLU A 33 -9.26 -5.23 -7.00
CA GLU A 33 -9.66 -6.59 -7.34
C GLU A 33 -8.41 -7.47 -7.43
N PRO A 34 -7.87 -7.94 -6.29
CA PRO A 34 -6.61 -8.67 -6.29
C PRO A 34 -6.70 -9.98 -7.07
N LYS A 35 -5.63 -10.31 -7.78
CA LYS A 35 -5.50 -11.60 -8.49
C LYS A 35 -5.51 -12.83 -7.57
N HIS A 36 -5.20 -12.62 -6.30
CA HIS A 36 -5.11 -13.66 -5.28
C HIS A 36 -6.01 -13.29 -4.10
N PRO A 37 -6.38 -14.24 -3.23
CA PRO A 37 -7.06 -13.91 -1.98
C PRO A 37 -6.28 -12.85 -1.19
N ARG A 38 -6.99 -11.84 -0.67
CA ARG A 38 -6.40 -10.69 0.02
C ARG A 38 -5.46 -11.09 1.16
N GLU A 39 -5.77 -12.19 1.85
CA GLU A 39 -4.99 -12.70 2.98
C GLU A 39 -3.55 -13.08 2.59
N LEU A 40 -3.31 -13.37 1.29
CA LEU A 40 -1.96 -13.67 0.79
C LEU A 40 -1.10 -12.41 0.64
N TYR A 41 -1.69 -11.22 0.68
CA TYR A 41 -1.00 -9.94 0.64
C TYR A 41 -0.69 -9.40 2.05
N ASP A 42 -1.31 -9.95 3.11
CA ASP A 42 -1.21 -9.41 4.47
C ASP A 42 0.19 -9.54 5.07
N ASP A 43 0.92 -10.61 4.72
CA ASP A 43 2.23 -10.90 5.31
C ASP A 43 3.25 -11.47 4.31
N SER A 44 4.49 -11.16 4.62
CA SER A 44 5.71 -11.70 4.06
C SER A 44 5.86 -13.21 4.08
N LEU A 45 5.13 -13.91 4.96
CA LEU A 45 5.18 -15.37 5.07
C LEU A 45 4.66 -16.09 3.81
N HIS A 46 3.83 -15.41 3.02
CA HIS A 46 3.31 -15.95 1.77
C HIS A 46 4.29 -15.79 0.60
N HIS A 47 5.37 -15.02 0.79
CA HIS A 47 6.38 -14.72 -0.24
C HIS A 47 5.75 -14.31 -1.59
N LEU A 48 4.62 -13.61 -1.52
CA LEU A 48 3.84 -13.28 -2.70
C LEU A 48 4.60 -12.25 -3.54
N THR A 49 4.68 -12.55 -4.84
CA THR A 49 5.14 -11.59 -5.84
C THR A 49 3.93 -11.01 -6.53
N VAL A 50 3.65 -9.75 -6.24
CA VAL A 50 2.58 -8.97 -6.87
C VAL A 50 3.01 -8.65 -8.30
N SER A 51 2.13 -8.94 -9.25
CA SER A 51 2.38 -8.69 -10.68
C SER A 51 2.17 -7.22 -11.03
N ASP A 52 2.75 -6.74 -12.12
CA ASP A 52 2.60 -5.35 -12.58
C ASP A 52 1.14 -4.92 -12.71
N GLU A 53 0.29 -5.77 -13.28
CA GLU A 53 -1.16 -5.49 -13.42
C GLU A 53 -1.87 -5.35 -12.08
N ASP A 54 -1.49 -6.17 -11.10
CA ASP A 54 -2.12 -6.20 -9.78
C ASP A 54 -1.62 -5.03 -8.90
N ALA A 55 -0.33 -4.69 -9.04
CA ALA A 55 0.24 -3.48 -8.46
C ALA A 55 -0.41 -2.23 -9.05
N ALA A 56 -0.62 -2.16 -10.37
CA ALA A 56 -1.31 -1.05 -11.00
C ALA A 56 -2.76 -0.92 -10.49
N ASN A 57 -3.49 -2.03 -10.39
CA ASN A 57 -4.85 -2.01 -9.86
C ASN A 57 -4.91 -1.56 -8.39
N LEU A 58 -3.95 -1.98 -7.56
CA LEU A 58 -3.81 -1.47 -6.20
C LEU A 58 -3.49 0.03 -6.17
N ALA A 59 -2.63 0.49 -7.08
CA ALA A 59 -2.28 1.90 -7.20
C ALA A 59 -3.49 2.77 -7.52
N ASP A 60 -4.32 2.33 -8.48
CA ASP A 60 -5.54 3.03 -8.90
C ASP A 60 -6.54 3.17 -7.73
N ALA A 61 -6.72 2.10 -6.93
CA ALA A 61 -7.58 2.15 -5.75
C ALA A 61 -7.08 3.13 -4.69
N LEU A 62 -5.76 3.13 -4.41
CA LEU A 62 -5.16 4.07 -3.46
C LEU A 62 -5.18 5.52 -3.97
N GLU A 63 -5.02 5.73 -5.28
CA GLU A 63 -5.15 7.05 -5.90
C GLU A 63 -6.58 7.59 -5.77
N PHE A 64 -7.59 6.73 -6.01
CA PHE A 64 -8.99 7.09 -5.81
C PHE A 64 -9.26 7.51 -4.37
N ILE A 65 -8.80 6.70 -3.40
CA ILE A 65 -8.92 7.00 -1.97
C ILE A 65 -8.26 8.34 -1.63
N ALA A 66 -7.02 8.56 -2.05
CA ALA A 66 -6.31 9.80 -1.78
C ALA A 66 -7.04 11.02 -2.38
N GLY A 67 -7.60 10.87 -3.59
CA GLY A 67 -8.41 11.90 -4.24
C GLY A 67 -9.70 12.20 -3.47
N ASP A 68 -10.42 11.17 -3.01
CA ASP A 68 -11.65 11.29 -2.24
C ASP A 68 -11.41 12.03 -0.92
N LEU A 69 -10.35 11.66 -0.18
CA LEU A 69 -9.93 12.33 1.04
C LEU A 69 -9.62 13.81 0.82
N VAL A 70 -8.96 14.15 -0.29
CA VAL A 70 -8.64 15.55 -0.62
C VAL A 70 -9.92 16.36 -0.89
N LEU A 71 -10.89 15.77 -1.59
CA LEU A 71 -12.12 16.45 -1.97
C LEU A 71 -13.10 16.60 -0.80
N HIS A 72 -13.28 15.52 -0.03
CA HIS A 72 -14.34 15.41 0.97
C HIS A 72 -13.89 15.73 2.39
N GLU A 73 -12.68 15.35 2.78
CA GLU A 73 -12.21 15.41 4.17
C GLU A 73 -11.25 16.58 4.43
N LEU A 74 -10.26 16.82 3.56
CA LEU A 74 -9.30 17.94 3.72
C LEU A 74 -9.96 19.31 3.59
N SER A 75 -11.09 19.39 2.89
CA SER A 75 -11.88 20.62 2.77
C SER A 75 -12.66 20.96 4.05
N GLN A 76 -12.92 19.96 4.90
CA GLN A 76 -13.70 20.11 6.14
C GLN A 76 -12.84 20.12 7.40
N VAL A 77 -11.70 19.42 7.41
CA VAL A 77 -10.83 19.30 8.58
C VAL A 77 -9.40 19.67 8.20
N SER A 78 -8.89 20.77 8.77
CA SER A 78 -7.49 21.18 8.60
C SER A 78 -6.59 20.37 9.54
N ASP A 79 -6.56 19.06 9.35
CA ASP A 79 -5.72 18.16 10.14
C ASP A 79 -4.40 17.90 9.40
N CYS A 80 -3.28 18.17 10.07
CA CYS A 80 -1.95 17.81 9.57
C CYS A 80 -1.86 16.30 9.32
N PHE A 81 -2.54 15.50 10.15
CA PHE A 81 -2.56 14.04 9.99
C PHE A 81 -3.14 13.61 8.64
N MET A 82 -4.26 14.20 8.22
CA MET A 82 -4.90 13.84 6.94
C MET A 82 -4.02 14.19 5.74
N ARG A 83 -3.26 15.29 5.82
CA ARG A 83 -2.29 15.64 4.78
C ARG A 83 -1.14 14.64 4.70
N ASP A 84 -0.61 14.22 5.85
CA ASP A 84 0.47 13.24 5.91
C ASP A 84 0.01 11.86 5.43
N LEU A 85 -1.25 11.50 5.70
CA LEU A 85 -1.87 10.28 5.19
C LEU A 85 -2.00 10.32 3.66
N VAL A 86 -2.57 11.39 3.10
CA VAL A 86 -2.70 11.56 1.64
C VAL A 86 -1.33 11.54 0.96
N ASP A 87 -0.32 12.24 1.51
CA ASP A 87 1.04 12.22 0.97
C ASP A 87 1.66 10.81 1.01
N SER A 88 1.38 10.05 2.07
CA SER A 88 1.82 8.65 2.19
C SER A 88 1.14 7.73 1.18
N LEU A 89 -0.17 7.88 0.96
CA LEU A 89 -0.91 7.14 -0.07
C LEU A 89 -0.37 7.42 -1.46
N LEU A 90 -0.14 8.70 -1.80
CA LEU A 90 0.40 9.08 -3.10
C LEU A 90 1.81 8.51 -3.35
N LYS A 91 2.67 8.48 -2.32
CA LYS A 91 3.99 7.82 -2.40
C LYS A 91 3.86 6.33 -2.67
N LEU A 92 2.90 5.65 -2.05
CA LEU A 92 2.63 4.24 -2.28
C LEU A 92 2.09 3.99 -3.71
N THR A 93 1.15 4.82 -4.18
CA THR A 93 0.66 4.77 -5.56
C THR A 93 1.81 4.89 -6.56
N ILE A 94 2.71 5.86 -6.38
CA ILE A 94 3.89 6.01 -7.25
C ILE A 94 4.76 4.75 -7.21
N PHE A 95 4.98 4.17 -6.04
CA PHE A 95 5.75 2.93 -5.90
C PHE A 95 5.09 1.76 -6.65
N PHE A 96 3.77 1.58 -6.55
CA PHE A 96 3.05 0.50 -7.24
C PHE A 96 2.95 0.71 -8.75
N GLN A 97 2.90 1.96 -9.22
CA GLN A 97 2.93 2.29 -10.65
C GLN A 97 4.27 1.97 -11.32
N GLN A 98 5.34 1.78 -10.56
CA GLN A 98 6.65 1.37 -11.11
C GLN A 98 6.69 -0.10 -11.54
N GLY A 99 5.70 -0.91 -11.14
CA GLY A 99 5.57 -2.32 -11.50
C GLY A 99 5.36 -3.23 -10.31
N GLY A 100 5.42 -4.53 -10.57
CA GLY A 100 5.23 -5.58 -9.57
C GLY A 100 6.26 -5.49 -8.43
N PHE A 101 5.84 -5.96 -7.26
CA PHE A 101 6.65 -5.90 -6.04
C PHE A 101 6.55 -7.19 -5.24
N GLN A 102 7.50 -7.41 -4.34
CA GLN A 102 7.51 -8.53 -3.41
C GLN A 102 7.22 -8.06 -2.00
N ILE A 103 6.42 -8.84 -1.27
CA ILE A 103 6.16 -8.63 0.15
C ILE A 103 7.14 -9.51 0.93
N ALA A 104 8.12 -8.88 1.57
CA ALA A 104 9.19 -9.56 2.29
C ALA A 104 9.19 -9.18 3.77
N SER A 105 9.71 -10.08 4.62
CA SER A 105 9.85 -9.77 6.03
C SER A 105 10.90 -8.68 6.17
N PRO A 106 10.77 -7.76 7.14
CA PRO A 106 11.82 -6.82 7.45
C PRO A 106 12.98 -7.67 7.96
N MET A 107 13.98 -7.92 7.11
CA MET A 107 15.14 -8.72 7.50
C MET A 107 15.62 -8.30 8.89
N ALA A 108 15.67 -9.24 9.83
CA ALA A 108 16.64 -9.16 10.91
C ALA A 108 18.00 -9.00 10.22
N ALA A 109 18.73 -7.93 10.56
CA ALA A 109 20.11 -7.81 10.15
C ALA A 109 20.83 -9.09 10.59
N ALA A 110 21.20 -9.94 9.64
CA ALA A 110 22.15 -11.00 9.92
C ALA A 110 23.45 -10.31 10.33
N GLY A 111 23.80 -10.45 11.61
CA GLY A 111 25.02 -9.91 12.19
C GLY A 111 26.28 -10.58 11.66
#